data_AF-A0A7W4B7M0-F1
#
_entry.id   AF-A0A7W4B7M0-F1
#
_cell.length_a   1.000
_cell.length_b   1.000
_cell.length_c   1.000
_cell.angle_alpha   90.00
_cell.angle_beta   90.00
_cell.angle_gamma   90.00
#
_symmetry.space_group_name_H-M   'P 1'
#
loop_
_entity.id
_entity.type
_entity.pdbx_description
1 polymer ?
#
loop_
_entity_poly.entity_id
_entity_poly.type
_entity_poly.pdbx_seq_one_letter_code
_entity_poly.pdbx_strand_id
1 'polypeptide(L)'
;MLTSSRRRVSYLKVANPHWSVLIFAALLWVYYVWQQLSIGNAPHQQHMHHDMHANTESSLLKLAFDWMVMVYAMMLPMTSGTIRSIVNRIPLTRQSRSLVVFIFGYSLIWFIFGLVLLYLTALLADSSLTMMFEGFPVAAIAYALAGFLCNAKFRIRLLTACGSIWAPRITGLKADIDILRIGFDEGVKCVQTCAHIMIAMHIAGHSLLQMAILTIALFYEKHLYRNKKNLLRNTCMLLSVWELIMFY
;
A
#
# COMPACT_ATOMS: atom_id res chain seq x y z
N MET A 1 -26.05 -2.21 33.48
CA MET A 1 -25.87 -1.62 32.13
C MET A 1 -24.51 -1.92 31.47
N LEU A 2 -23.42 -2.15 32.22
CA LEU A 2 -22.08 -2.41 31.64
C LEU A 2 -21.93 -3.77 30.91
N THR A 3 -22.74 -4.77 31.26
CA THR A 3 -22.68 -6.12 30.66
C THR A 3 -23.28 -6.19 29.25
N SER A 4 -24.28 -5.36 28.92
CA SER A 4 -24.90 -5.35 27.58
C SER A 4 -24.02 -4.65 26.56
N SER A 5 -23.33 -3.57 26.95
CA SER A 5 -22.36 -2.86 26.10
C SER A 5 -21.18 -3.77 25.73
N ARG A 6 -20.63 -4.51 26.70
CA ARG A 6 -19.51 -5.45 26.46
C ARG A 6 -19.89 -6.60 25.52
N ARG A 7 -21.12 -7.12 25.63
CA ARG A 7 -21.66 -8.11 24.67
C ARG A 7 -21.85 -7.53 23.27
N ARG A 8 -22.32 -6.29 23.15
CA ARG A 8 -22.54 -5.62 21.86
C ARG A 8 -21.22 -5.32 21.13
N VAL A 9 -20.19 -4.89 21.87
CA VAL A 9 -18.82 -4.70 21.34
C VAL A 9 -18.19 -6.04 20.92
N SER A 10 -18.43 -7.12 21.68
CA SER A 10 -18.00 -8.47 21.31
C SER A 10 -18.67 -8.92 20.00
N TYR A 11 -19.98 -8.71 19.86
CA TYR A 11 -20.71 -9.09 18.64
C TYR A 11 -20.25 -8.30 17.41
N LEU A 12 -19.96 -7.00 17.55
CA LEU A 12 -19.41 -6.17 16.47
C LEU A 12 -17.99 -6.60 16.07
N LYS A 13 -17.12 -6.95 17.03
CA LYS A 13 -15.79 -7.50 16.76
C LYS A 13 -15.84 -8.86 16.06
N VAL A 14 -16.79 -9.72 16.44
CA VAL A 14 -17.02 -11.03 15.82
C VAL A 14 -17.62 -10.88 14.42
N ALA A 15 -18.51 -9.91 14.21
CA ALA A 15 -19.16 -9.67 12.92
C ALA A 15 -18.22 -9.02 11.89
N ASN A 16 -17.31 -8.13 12.32
CA ASN A 16 -16.49 -7.31 11.43
C ASN A 16 -15.01 -7.21 11.87
N PRO A 17 -14.26 -8.32 11.82
CA PRO A 17 -12.90 -8.39 12.35
C PRO A 17 -11.85 -7.60 11.55
N HIS A 18 -12.18 -7.20 10.31
CA HIS A 18 -11.31 -6.38 9.46
C HIS A 18 -11.31 -4.89 9.86
N TRP A 19 -12.23 -4.45 10.73
CA TRP A 19 -12.33 -3.05 11.14
C TRP A 19 -11.11 -2.56 11.92
N SER A 20 -10.47 -3.41 12.71
CA SER A 20 -9.23 -3.03 13.43
C SER A 20 -8.14 -2.59 12.45
N VAL A 21 -8.04 -3.27 11.33
CA VAL A 21 -7.05 -2.99 10.28
C VAL A 21 -7.40 -1.73 9.50
N LEU A 22 -8.69 -1.51 9.20
CA LEU A 22 -9.15 -0.27 8.57
C LEU A 22 -8.97 0.94 9.49
N ILE A 23 -9.26 0.80 10.79
CA ILE A 23 -9.03 1.85 11.79
C ILE A 23 -7.54 2.16 11.88
N PHE A 24 -6.69 1.14 11.94
CA PHE A 24 -5.24 1.33 11.96
C PHE A 24 -4.75 2.09 10.72
N ALA A 25 -5.18 1.69 9.51
CA ALA A 25 -4.85 2.41 8.28
C ALA A 25 -5.39 3.84 8.28
N ALA A 26 -6.60 4.09 8.79
CA ALA A 26 -7.16 5.43 8.92
C ALA A 26 -6.37 6.31 9.89
N LEU A 27 -5.86 5.75 10.99
CA LEU A 27 -4.98 6.47 11.92
C LEU A 27 -3.66 6.87 11.25
N LEU A 28 -3.10 6.01 10.38
CA LEU A 28 -1.90 6.37 9.61
C LEU A 28 -2.19 7.48 8.60
N TRP A 29 -3.38 7.51 8.00
CA TRP A 29 -3.82 8.64 7.18
C TRP A 29 -3.94 9.94 7.99
N VAL A 30 -4.52 9.88 9.19
CA VAL A 30 -4.58 11.03 10.10
C VAL A 30 -3.17 11.51 10.45
N TYR A 31 -2.24 10.60 10.70
CA TYR A 31 -0.82 10.93 10.92
C TYR A 31 -0.21 11.69 9.74
N TYR A 32 -0.40 11.21 8.50
CA TYR A 32 0.08 11.91 7.30
C TYR A 32 -0.54 13.30 7.11
N VAL A 33 -1.85 13.43 7.31
CA VAL A 33 -2.55 14.71 7.24
C VAL A 33 -2.05 15.67 8.31
N TRP A 34 -1.86 15.18 9.54
CA TRP A 34 -1.36 15.98 10.66
C TRP A 34 0.08 16.46 10.43
N GLN A 35 0.94 15.60 9.87
CA GLN A 35 2.30 15.97 9.49
C GLN A 35 2.29 17.06 8.42
N GLN A 36 1.45 16.93 7.39
CA GLN A 36 1.30 17.95 6.35
C GLN A 36 0.82 19.30 6.89
N LEU A 37 -0.16 19.29 7.80
CA LEU A 37 -0.71 20.51 8.43
C LEU A 37 0.30 21.18 9.37
N SER A 38 1.12 20.39 10.04
CA SER A 38 2.14 20.89 10.97
C SER A 38 3.34 21.51 10.23
N ILE A 39 3.63 21.03 9.01
CA ILE A 39 4.65 21.60 8.10
C ILE A 39 4.09 22.78 7.28
N GLY A 40 2.76 22.90 7.15
CA GLY A 40 2.04 23.92 6.39
C GLY A 40 2.20 25.38 6.84
N ASN A 41 3.07 25.68 7.80
CA ASN A 41 3.51 27.04 8.12
C ASN A 41 4.78 27.48 7.35
N ALA A 42 5.35 26.63 6.50
CA ALA A 42 6.45 26.99 5.60
C ALA A 42 5.98 26.99 4.13
N PRO A 43 6.35 27.99 3.32
CA PRO A 43 5.84 28.16 1.96
C PRO A 43 6.28 27.00 1.05
N HIS A 44 5.31 26.52 0.26
CA HIS A 44 5.40 25.44 -0.70
C HIS A 44 6.60 25.56 -1.67
N GLN A 45 7.50 24.58 -1.64
CA GLN A 45 8.26 24.16 -2.84
C GLN A 45 8.24 22.64 -2.96
N GLN A 46 7.83 22.21 -4.15
CA GLN A 46 7.61 20.84 -4.60
C GLN A 46 8.93 20.08 -4.74
N HIS A 47 9.66 19.80 -3.66
CA HIS A 47 10.90 19.03 -3.75
C HIS A 47 11.15 18.10 -2.54
N MET A 48 10.14 17.33 -2.10
CA MET A 48 10.37 16.29 -1.08
C MET A 48 11.25 15.12 -1.56
N HIS A 49 11.57 15.03 -2.86
CA HIS A 49 12.67 14.17 -3.32
C HIS A 49 14.06 14.81 -3.15
N HIS A 50 14.20 16.14 -3.27
CA HIS A 50 15.51 16.75 -3.02
C HIS A 50 15.83 16.82 -1.54
N ASP A 51 14.87 16.96 -0.61
CA ASP A 51 15.18 16.91 0.83
C ASP A 51 15.42 15.49 1.39
N MET A 52 14.99 14.45 0.67
CA MET A 52 15.41 13.06 0.94
C MET A 52 16.87 12.81 0.54
N HIS A 53 17.36 13.49 -0.49
CA HIS A 53 18.76 13.42 -0.94
C HIS A 53 19.67 14.52 -0.33
N ALA A 54 19.11 15.64 0.13
CA ALA A 54 19.87 16.78 0.65
C ALA A 54 20.26 16.63 2.13
N ASN A 55 19.58 15.71 2.85
CA ASN A 55 20.06 15.23 4.14
C ASN A 55 20.80 13.92 3.92
N THR A 56 22.09 14.01 3.59
CA THR A 56 23.06 12.91 3.44
C THR A 56 23.17 12.02 4.71
N GLU A 57 22.47 12.37 5.79
CA GLU A 57 22.38 11.63 7.06
C GLU A 57 21.02 10.95 7.31
N SER A 58 20.14 10.86 6.31
CA SER A 58 18.89 10.10 6.48
C SER A 58 19.19 8.59 6.56
N SER A 59 19.18 8.05 7.79
CA SER A 59 19.43 6.62 7.99
C SER A 59 18.46 5.77 7.16
N LEU A 60 18.95 4.69 6.56
CA LEU A 60 18.12 3.71 5.82
C LEU A 60 16.91 3.23 6.62
N LEU A 61 17.02 3.21 7.95
CA LEU A 61 15.93 2.87 8.86
C LEU A 61 14.76 3.87 8.78
N LYS A 62 15.05 5.17 8.67
CA LYS A 62 14.01 6.20 8.54
C LYS A 62 13.28 6.05 7.19
N LEU A 63 14.04 5.89 6.11
CA LEU A 63 13.48 5.67 4.77
C LEU A 63 12.60 4.43 4.69
N ALA A 64 13.07 3.32 5.28
CA ALA A 64 12.31 2.08 5.34
C ALA A 64 11.07 2.21 6.25
N PHE A 65 11.16 2.98 7.34
CA PHE A 65 10.01 3.25 8.21
C PHE A 65 8.94 4.06 7.47
N ASP A 66 9.32 5.17 6.83
CA ASP A 66 8.41 6.04 6.08
C ASP A 66 7.72 5.26 4.95
N TRP A 67 8.47 4.41 4.25
CA TRP A 67 7.95 3.46 3.27
C TRP A 67 6.89 2.52 3.86
N MET A 68 7.17 1.89 5.00
CA MET A 68 6.24 0.95 5.63
C MET A 68 4.98 1.63 6.15
N VAL A 69 5.10 2.85 6.68
CA VAL A 69 3.95 3.67 7.08
C VAL A 69 3.04 3.95 5.88
N MET A 70 3.62 4.30 4.73
CA MET A 70 2.88 4.51 3.49
C MET A 70 2.19 3.23 3.03
N VAL A 71 2.92 2.12 2.97
CA VAL A 71 2.37 0.81 2.57
C VAL A 71 1.18 0.44 3.46
N TYR A 72 1.29 0.66 4.77
CA TYR A 72 0.20 0.38 5.69
C TYR A 72 -1.00 1.32 5.51
N ALA A 73 -0.77 2.60 5.22
CA ALA A 73 -1.84 3.54 4.96
C ALA A 73 -2.63 3.17 3.67
N MET A 74 -1.93 2.75 2.61
CA MET A 74 -2.54 2.55 1.29
C MET A 74 -2.95 1.11 1.01
N MET A 75 -2.10 0.14 1.34
CA MET A 75 -2.23 -1.25 0.86
C MET A 75 -2.85 -2.17 1.91
N LEU A 76 -2.69 -1.87 3.20
CA LEU A 76 -3.32 -2.65 4.27
C LEU A 76 -4.86 -2.71 4.16
N PRO A 77 -5.59 -1.63 3.81
CA PRO A 77 -7.04 -1.69 3.56
C PRO A 77 -7.45 -2.72 2.51
N MET A 78 -6.56 -3.01 1.54
CA MET A 78 -6.82 -4.00 0.52
C MET A 78 -6.92 -5.40 1.12
N THR A 79 -6.23 -5.70 2.22
CA THR A 79 -6.20 -7.04 2.82
C THR A 79 -7.50 -7.40 3.58
N SER A 80 -8.46 -6.47 3.68
CA SER A 80 -9.70 -6.62 4.45
C SER A 80 -10.49 -7.90 4.09
N GLY A 81 -10.60 -8.24 2.80
CA GLY A 81 -11.31 -9.45 2.33
C GLY A 81 -10.61 -10.74 2.72
N THR A 82 -9.28 -10.75 2.63
CA THR A 82 -8.40 -11.85 3.04
C THR A 82 -8.51 -12.09 4.54
N ILE A 83 -8.42 -11.00 5.32
CA ILE A 83 -8.59 -11.00 6.78
C ILE A 83 -9.96 -11.53 7.17
N ARG A 84 -11.03 -11.08 6.51
CA ARG A 84 -12.39 -11.59 6.75
C ARG A 84 -12.47 -13.09 6.50
N SER A 85 -11.83 -13.57 5.44
CA SER A 85 -11.79 -15.00 5.10
C SER A 85 -11.01 -15.83 6.13
N ILE A 86 -9.88 -15.31 6.63
CA ILE A 86 -9.09 -15.95 7.70
C ILE A 86 -9.93 -16.06 8.97
N VAL A 87 -10.54 -14.97 9.39
CA VAL A 87 -11.26 -14.90 10.67
C VAL A 87 -12.50 -15.80 10.67
N ASN A 88 -13.19 -15.91 9.54
CA ASN A 88 -14.33 -16.81 9.39
C ASN A 88 -13.97 -18.31 9.43
N ARG A 89 -12.68 -18.66 9.31
CA ARG A 89 -12.20 -20.06 9.24
C ARG A 89 -11.44 -20.50 10.49
N ILE A 90 -11.20 -19.61 11.45
CA ILE A 90 -10.32 -19.87 12.61
C ILE A 90 -11.05 -19.58 13.94
N PRO A 91 -10.79 -20.35 15.01
CA PRO A 91 -11.37 -20.13 16.33
C PRO A 91 -11.07 -18.75 16.91
N LEU A 92 -12.07 -18.15 17.59
CA LEU A 92 -12.00 -16.82 18.21
C LEU A 92 -10.76 -16.59 19.08
N THR A 93 -10.33 -17.61 19.82
CA THR A 93 -9.18 -17.55 20.74
C THR A 93 -7.84 -17.33 20.03
N ARG A 94 -7.75 -17.64 18.72
CA ARG A 94 -6.50 -17.52 17.94
C ARG A 94 -6.50 -16.37 16.95
N GLN A 95 -7.65 -15.72 16.71
CA GLN A 95 -7.78 -14.72 15.66
C GLN A 95 -6.77 -13.59 15.77
N SER A 96 -6.55 -13.04 16.98
CA SER A 96 -5.56 -11.96 17.20
C SER A 96 -4.15 -12.38 16.79
N ARG A 97 -3.69 -13.55 17.28
CA ARG A 97 -2.39 -14.11 16.93
C ARG A 97 -2.27 -14.37 15.44
N SER A 98 -3.28 -14.99 14.82
CA SER A 98 -3.28 -15.26 13.38
C SER A 98 -3.24 -13.97 12.56
N LEU A 99 -3.94 -12.90 12.97
CA LEU A 99 -3.87 -11.61 12.27
C LEU A 99 -2.48 -10.99 12.35
N VAL A 100 -1.82 -11.03 13.51
CA VAL A 100 -0.44 -10.54 13.66
C VAL A 100 0.52 -11.31 12.77
N VAL A 101 0.41 -12.65 12.74
CA VAL A 101 1.26 -13.50 11.90
C VAL A 101 1.00 -13.26 10.40
N PHE A 102 -0.27 -13.07 10.01
CA PHE A 102 -0.64 -12.72 8.65
C PHE A 102 -0.05 -11.37 8.22
N ILE A 103 -0.24 -10.33 9.05
CA ILE A 103 0.28 -8.99 8.79
C ILE A 103 1.81 -9.07 8.69
N PHE A 104 2.49 -9.77 9.59
CA PHE A 104 3.94 -9.93 9.54
C PHE A 104 4.42 -10.54 8.21
N GLY A 105 3.80 -11.62 7.75
CA GLY A 105 4.14 -12.24 6.45
C GLY A 105 3.90 -11.32 5.26
N TYR A 106 2.79 -10.57 5.29
CA TYR A 106 2.45 -9.58 4.26
C TYR A 106 3.45 -8.41 4.24
N SER A 107 3.79 -7.88 5.41
CA SER A 107 4.71 -6.76 5.59
C SER A 107 6.12 -7.09 5.12
N LEU A 108 6.57 -8.33 5.29
CA LEU A 108 7.91 -8.77 4.88
C LEU A 108 8.11 -8.60 3.36
N ILE A 109 7.10 -8.96 2.56
CA ILE A 109 7.17 -8.80 1.10
C ILE A 109 7.27 -7.33 0.69
N TRP A 110 6.46 -6.47 1.31
CA TRP A 110 6.50 -5.03 1.04
C TRP A 110 7.77 -4.36 1.52
N PHE A 111 8.34 -4.84 2.63
CA PHE A 111 9.61 -4.38 3.15
C PHE A 111 10.75 -4.72 2.18
N ILE A 112 10.83 -5.98 1.71
CA ILE A 112 11.81 -6.39 0.70
C ILE A 112 11.65 -5.56 -0.58
N PHE A 113 10.42 -5.41 -1.07
CA PHE A 113 10.15 -4.62 -2.27
C PHE A 113 10.58 -3.15 -2.11
N GLY A 114 10.30 -2.54 -0.95
CA GLY A 114 10.73 -1.18 -0.63
C GLY A 114 12.24 -1.04 -0.58
N LEU A 115 12.95 -1.98 0.07
CA LEU A 115 14.42 -1.98 0.11
C LEU A 115 15.04 -2.10 -1.28
N VAL A 116 14.51 -3.00 -2.12
CA VAL A 116 14.97 -3.13 -3.51
C VAL A 116 14.75 -1.83 -4.28
N LEU A 117 13.59 -1.21 -4.11
CA LEU A 117 13.28 0.05 -4.80
C LEU A 117 14.20 1.20 -4.33
N LEU A 118 14.41 1.35 -3.02
CA LEU A 118 15.30 2.36 -2.44
C LEU A 118 16.76 2.13 -2.85
N TYR A 119 17.21 0.87 -2.91
CA TYR A 119 18.55 0.54 -3.37
C TYR A 119 18.74 0.89 -4.85
N LEU A 120 17.77 0.56 -5.70
CA LEU A 120 17.82 0.91 -7.11
C LEU A 120 17.82 2.43 -7.31
N THR A 121 17.01 3.18 -6.57
CA THR A 121 17.01 4.65 -6.71
C THR A 121 18.31 5.29 -6.23
N ALA A 122 18.92 4.76 -5.18
CA ALA A 122 20.26 5.21 -4.76
C ALA A 122 21.32 4.95 -5.84
N LEU A 123 21.33 3.75 -6.45
CA LEU A 123 22.27 3.43 -7.54
C LEU A 123 22.06 4.33 -8.77
N LEU A 124 20.81 4.66 -9.10
CA LEU A 124 20.52 5.56 -10.21
C LEU A 124 20.94 7.00 -9.89
N ALA A 125 20.78 7.45 -8.64
CA ALA A 125 21.16 8.79 -8.21
C ALA A 125 22.68 9.02 -8.31
N ASP A 126 23.48 8.02 -7.96
CA ASP A 126 24.96 8.08 -8.05
C ASP A 126 25.48 8.00 -9.50
N SER A 127 24.62 7.64 -10.46
CA SER A 127 25.01 7.53 -11.86
C SER A 127 24.87 8.88 -12.58
N SER A 128 25.79 9.18 -13.51
CA SER A 128 25.74 10.38 -14.39
C SER A 128 24.52 10.43 -15.33
N LEU A 129 23.63 9.42 -15.29
CA LEU A 129 22.37 9.40 -16.01
C LEU A 129 21.40 10.48 -15.50
N THR A 130 21.47 10.89 -14.24
CA THR A 130 20.60 11.92 -13.66
C THR A 130 20.70 13.25 -14.41
N MET A 131 21.92 13.65 -14.81
CA MET A 131 22.14 14.86 -15.62
C MET A 131 21.59 14.74 -17.06
N MET A 132 21.47 13.53 -17.60
CA MET A 132 20.95 13.31 -18.96
C MET A 132 19.42 13.41 -19.04
N PHE A 133 18.73 13.29 -17.91
CA PHE A 133 17.26 13.36 -17.82
C PHE A 133 16.75 14.68 -17.22
N GLU A 134 17.61 15.68 -17.01
CA GLU A 134 17.16 17.03 -16.63
C GLU A 134 16.23 17.59 -17.72
N GLY A 135 14.97 17.84 -17.35
CA GLY A 135 13.93 18.32 -18.26
C GLY A 135 13.13 17.23 -18.99
N PHE A 136 13.32 15.94 -18.66
CA PHE A 136 12.46 14.87 -19.17
C PHE A 136 11.30 14.57 -18.20
N PRO A 137 10.03 14.47 -18.66
CA PRO A 137 8.87 14.26 -17.80
C PRO A 137 8.76 12.80 -17.31
N VAL A 138 9.77 12.32 -16.57
CA VAL A 138 9.90 10.93 -16.11
C VAL A 138 8.69 10.51 -15.26
N ALA A 139 8.20 11.39 -14.38
CA ALA A 139 7.03 11.15 -13.55
C ALA A 139 5.75 10.92 -14.37
N ALA A 140 5.49 11.78 -15.37
CA ALA A 140 4.34 11.65 -16.24
C ALA A 140 4.39 10.35 -17.06
N ILE A 141 5.57 10.00 -17.59
CA ILE A 141 5.79 8.76 -18.34
C ILE A 141 5.56 7.55 -17.42
N ALA A 142 6.05 7.58 -16.19
CA ALA A 142 5.86 6.51 -15.22
C ALA A 142 4.36 6.26 -14.94
N TYR A 143 3.57 7.32 -14.73
CA TYR A 143 2.12 7.20 -14.56
C TYR A 143 1.40 6.71 -15.82
N ALA A 144 1.81 7.14 -17.01
CA ALA A 144 1.24 6.64 -18.26
C ALA A 144 1.50 5.13 -18.44
N LEU A 145 2.73 4.68 -18.17
CA LEU A 145 3.12 3.27 -18.21
C LEU A 145 2.36 2.46 -17.16
N ALA A 146 2.21 2.98 -15.93
CA ALA A 146 1.39 2.35 -14.90
C ALA A 146 -0.07 2.21 -15.35
N GLY A 147 -0.64 3.25 -15.96
CA GLY A 147 -1.98 3.21 -16.56
C GLY A 147 -2.13 2.12 -17.62
N PHE A 148 -1.14 1.94 -18.50
CA PHE A 148 -1.14 0.88 -19.50
C PHE A 148 -1.08 -0.51 -18.86
N LEU A 149 -0.20 -0.69 -17.86
CA LEU A 149 -0.05 -1.94 -17.11
C LEU A 149 -1.30 -2.30 -16.28
N CYS A 150 -2.12 -1.32 -15.89
CA CYS A 150 -3.38 -1.56 -15.18
C CYS A 150 -4.34 -2.49 -15.94
N ASN A 151 -4.30 -2.47 -17.28
CA ASN A 151 -5.15 -3.28 -18.16
C ASN A 151 -4.56 -4.62 -18.57
N ALA A 152 -3.34 -4.93 -18.14
CA ALA A 152 -2.67 -6.14 -18.55
C ALA A 152 -3.44 -7.39 -18.09
N LYS A 153 -3.59 -8.38 -18.98
CA LYS A 153 -4.33 -9.62 -18.70
C LYS A 153 -3.78 -10.38 -17.49
N PHE A 154 -2.47 -10.30 -17.23
CA PHE A 154 -1.86 -10.91 -16.05
C PHE A 154 -2.39 -10.24 -14.77
N ARG A 155 -2.38 -8.90 -14.70
CA ARG A 155 -2.84 -8.15 -13.52
C ARG A 155 -4.28 -8.43 -13.18
N ILE A 156 -5.17 -8.46 -14.18
CA ILE A 156 -6.60 -8.75 -13.97
C ILE A 156 -6.78 -10.15 -13.35
N ARG A 157 -6.04 -11.16 -13.84
CA ARG A 157 -6.07 -12.52 -13.26
C ARG A 157 -5.61 -12.50 -11.80
N LEU A 158 -4.52 -11.82 -11.49
CA LEU A 158 -4.02 -11.71 -10.12
C LEU A 158 -5.00 -10.95 -9.21
N LEU A 159 -5.63 -9.88 -9.70
CA LEU A 159 -6.64 -9.12 -8.96
C LEU A 159 -7.86 -9.99 -8.62
N THR A 160 -8.28 -10.85 -9.55
CA THR A 160 -9.37 -11.81 -9.27
C THR A 160 -8.99 -12.90 -8.27
N ALA A 161 -7.71 -13.28 -8.22
CA ALA A 161 -7.18 -14.26 -7.27
C ALA A 161 -6.82 -13.65 -5.90
N CYS A 162 -6.68 -12.32 -5.83
CA CYS A 162 -6.36 -11.59 -4.61
C CYS A 162 -7.49 -11.74 -3.58
N GLY A 163 -7.15 -12.12 -2.35
CA GLY A 163 -8.11 -12.48 -1.31
C GLY A 163 -8.70 -13.90 -1.40
N SER A 164 -8.35 -14.69 -2.42
CA SER A 164 -8.62 -16.13 -2.42
C SER A 164 -7.58 -16.85 -1.56
N ILE A 165 -8.03 -17.45 -0.46
CA ILE A 165 -7.18 -18.20 0.47
C ILE A 165 -7.61 -19.66 0.56
N TRP A 166 -6.63 -20.56 0.71
CA TRP A 166 -6.90 -21.93 1.16
C TRP A 166 -7.35 -21.95 2.63
N ALA A 167 -7.93 -23.05 3.09
CA ALA A 167 -8.28 -23.21 4.49
C ALA A 167 -7.02 -23.52 5.32
N PRO A 168 -6.62 -22.66 6.27
CA PRO A 168 -5.48 -22.94 7.14
C PRO A 168 -5.83 -24.04 8.16
N ARG A 169 -4.81 -24.74 8.68
CA ARG A 169 -5.00 -25.65 9.81
C ARG A 169 -5.50 -24.90 11.05
N ILE A 170 -6.23 -25.60 11.92
CA ILE A 170 -6.95 -24.98 13.05
C ILE A 170 -6.06 -24.86 14.31
N THR A 171 -5.20 -25.85 14.58
CA THR A 171 -4.44 -25.97 15.85
C THR A 171 -2.94 -26.14 15.65
N GLY A 172 -2.16 -25.74 16.67
CA GLY A 172 -0.71 -25.92 16.72
C GLY A 172 0.12 -24.91 15.92
N LEU A 173 1.44 -25.12 15.93
CA LEU A 173 2.45 -24.28 15.25
C LEU A 173 2.33 -24.33 13.72
N LYS A 174 1.91 -25.49 13.18
CA LYS A 174 1.64 -25.65 11.74
C LYS A 174 0.54 -24.70 11.24
N ALA A 175 -0.47 -24.40 12.07
CA ALA A 175 -1.49 -23.41 11.74
C ALA A 175 -0.89 -22.00 11.59
N ASP A 176 0.06 -21.61 12.44
CA ASP A 176 0.68 -20.29 12.33
C ASP A 176 1.57 -20.20 11.08
N ILE A 177 2.28 -21.28 10.74
CA ILE A 177 3.05 -21.36 9.48
C ILE A 177 2.12 -21.23 8.26
N ASP A 178 0.96 -21.88 8.28
CA ASP A 178 -0.02 -21.77 7.18
C ASP A 178 -0.52 -20.31 7.04
N ILE A 179 -0.75 -19.63 8.15
CA ILE A 179 -1.17 -18.22 8.16
C ILE A 179 -0.05 -17.29 7.68
N LEU A 180 1.19 -17.56 8.09
CA LEU A 180 2.35 -16.82 7.62
C LEU A 180 2.51 -16.97 6.10
N ARG A 181 2.33 -18.18 5.57
CA ARG A 181 2.34 -18.46 4.12
C ARG A 181 1.21 -17.75 3.39
N ILE A 182 0.00 -17.71 3.96
CA ILE A 182 -1.11 -16.94 3.40
C ILE A 182 -0.75 -15.45 3.35
N GLY A 183 -0.14 -14.91 4.40
CA GLY A 183 0.34 -13.52 4.43
C GLY A 183 1.38 -13.23 3.35
N PHE A 184 2.36 -14.13 3.19
CA PHE A 184 3.39 -14.04 2.17
C PHE A 184 2.81 -14.09 0.75
N ASP A 185 1.94 -15.05 0.46
CA ASP A 185 1.30 -15.21 -0.86
C ASP A 185 0.40 -14.01 -1.21
N GLU A 186 -0.36 -13.49 -0.23
CA GLU A 186 -1.14 -12.27 -0.42
C GLU A 186 -0.25 -11.04 -0.64
N GLY A 187 0.89 -10.95 0.05
CA GLY A 187 1.90 -9.91 -0.15
C GLY A 187 2.47 -9.94 -1.58
N VAL A 188 2.87 -11.12 -2.06
CA VAL A 188 3.40 -11.30 -3.42
C VAL A 188 2.37 -10.91 -4.46
N LYS A 189 1.12 -11.38 -4.35
CA LYS A 189 0.03 -10.99 -5.25
C LYS A 189 -0.18 -9.47 -5.23
N CYS A 190 -0.19 -8.86 -4.04
CA CYS A 190 -0.41 -7.43 -3.88
C CYS A 190 0.69 -6.61 -4.58
N VAL A 191 1.96 -6.94 -4.33
CA VAL A 191 3.10 -6.31 -5.02
C VAL A 191 3.01 -6.51 -6.52
N GLN A 192 2.76 -7.73 -7.01
CA GLN A 192 2.62 -7.97 -8.46
C GLN A 192 1.47 -7.17 -9.10
N THR A 193 0.39 -6.91 -8.37
CA THR A 193 -0.75 -6.12 -8.88
C THR A 193 -0.58 -4.61 -8.77
N CYS A 194 0.20 -4.13 -7.80
CA CYS A 194 0.28 -2.71 -7.42
C CYS A 194 1.68 -2.10 -7.58
N ALA A 195 2.72 -2.89 -7.88
CA ALA A 195 4.10 -2.41 -7.98
C ALA A 195 4.26 -1.29 -9.00
N HIS A 196 3.60 -1.38 -10.16
CA HIS A 196 3.70 -0.34 -11.20
C HIS A 196 3.19 1.03 -10.70
N ILE A 197 2.10 1.08 -9.95
CA ILE A 197 1.60 2.31 -9.31
C ILE A 197 2.55 2.79 -8.23
N MET A 198 3.09 1.87 -7.43
CA MET A 198 3.99 2.22 -6.35
C MET A 198 5.31 2.79 -6.85
N ILE A 199 5.84 2.22 -7.93
CA ILE A 199 7.03 2.73 -8.61
C ILE A 199 6.73 4.10 -9.23
N ALA A 200 5.60 4.25 -9.94
CA ALA A 200 5.23 5.54 -10.53
C ALA A 200 5.10 6.66 -9.49
N MET A 201 4.46 6.35 -8.36
CA MET A 201 4.31 7.31 -7.26
C MET A 201 5.64 7.60 -6.55
N HIS A 202 6.50 6.59 -6.41
CA HIS A 202 7.85 6.78 -5.86
C HIS A 202 8.72 7.67 -6.76
N ILE A 203 8.51 7.64 -8.08
CA ILE A 203 9.22 8.49 -9.05
C ILE A 203 8.63 9.91 -9.05
N ALA A 204 7.31 10.05 -8.97
CA ALA A 204 6.63 11.36 -9.05
C ALA A 204 6.74 12.21 -7.77
N GLY A 205 7.13 11.60 -6.65
CA GLY A 205 7.05 12.26 -5.35
C GLY A 205 5.73 11.98 -4.66
N HIS A 206 5.84 11.58 -3.40
CA HIS A 206 4.74 11.18 -2.53
C HIS A 206 3.87 12.37 -2.11
N SER A 207 3.24 13.06 -3.06
CA SER A 207 2.28 14.10 -2.71
C SER A 207 1.07 13.44 -2.05
N LEU A 208 0.65 13.99 -0.90
CA LEU A 208 -0.45 13.46 -0.10
C LEU A 208 -1.73 13.28 -0.93
N LEU A 209 -1.96 14.20 -1.86
CA LEU A 209 -3.11 14.19 -2.76
C LEU A 209 -3.04 13.01 -3.76
N GLN A 210 -1.89 12.75 -4.38
CA GLN A 210 -1.71 11.58 -5.27
C GLN A 210 -1.91 10.28 -4.50
N MET A 211 -1.30 10.17 -3.31
CA MET A 211 -1.47 9.02 -2.45
C MET A 211 -2.95 8.78 -2.11
N ALA A 212 -3.71 9.83 -1.79
CA ALA A 212 -5.12 9.72 -1.44
C ALA A 212 -5.97 9.26 -2.63
N ILE A 213 -5.78 9.89 -3.81
CA ILE A 213 -6.50 9.52 -5.04
C ILE A 213 -6.23 8.07 -5.41
N LEU A 214 -4.97 7.65 -5.43
CA LEU A 214 -4.57 6.29 -5.80
C LEU A 214 -5.10 5.26 -4.80
N THR A 215 -5.10 5.57 -3.49
CA THR A 215 -5.65 4.69 -2.47
C THR A 215 -7.13 4.46 -2.67
N ILE A 216 -7.90 5.53 -2.92
CA ILE A 216 -9.33 5.43 -3.18
C ILE A 216 -9.57 4.61 -4.45
N ALA A 217 -8.83 4.89 -5.53
CA ALA A 217 -8.97 4.18 -6.80
C ALA A 217 -8.68 2.68 -6.66
N LEU A 218 -7.59 2.31 -6.00
CA LEU A 218 -7.22 0.92 -5.72
C LEU A 218 -8.26 0.23 -4.83
N PHE A 219 -8.74 0.93 -3.80
CA PHE A 219 -9.69 0.37 -2.84
C PHE A 219 -11.02 0.08 -3.51
N TYR A 220 -11.47 1.01 -4.35
CA TYR A 220 -12.68 0.90 -5.13
C TYR A 220 -12.61 -0.22 -6.18
N GLU A 221 -11.48 -0.34 -6.90
CA GLU A 221 -11.27 -1.40 -7.89
C GLU A 221 -11.32 -2.79 -7.23
N LYS A 222 -10.71 -2.92 -6.03
CA LYS A 222 -10.71 -4.18 -5.30
C LYS A 222 -12.09 -4.55 -4.73
N HIS A 223 -12.82 -3.60 -4.13
CA HIS A 223 -14.01 -3.91 -3.34
C HIS A 223 -15.33 -3.84 -4.11
N LEU A 224 -15.47 -2.88 -5.02
CA LEU A 224 -16.78 -2.48 -5.52
C LEU A 224 -16.97 -2.83 -7.01
N TYR A 225 -15.89 -2.84 -7.81
CA TYR A 225 -15.98 -3.03 -9.26
C TYR A 225 -14.89 -3.96 -9.83
N ARG A 226 -14.96 -5.26 -9.51
CA ARG A 226 -14.05 -6.30 -10.05
C ARG A 226 -14.07 -6.45 -11.59
N ASN A 227 -14.91 -5.69 -12.31
CA ASN A 227 -15.15 -5.86 -13.75
C ASN A 227 -15.15 -4.56 -14.61
N LYS A 228 -15.01 -3.35 -14.02
CA LYS A 228 -14.88 -2.11 -14.82
C LYS A 228 -13.40 -1.69 -14.88
N LYS A 229 -12.76 -2.07 -15.99
CA LYS A 229 -11.30 -1.99 -16.27
C LYS A 229 -10.71 -0.58 -16.34
N ASN A 230 -11.48 0.49 -16.09
CA ASN A 230 -11.09 1.81 -16.53
C ASN A 230 -10.82 2.81 -15.41
N LEU A 231 -11.29 2.61 -14.17
CA LEU A 231 -11.15 3.65 -13.13
C LEU A 231 -9.68 3.92 -12.81
N LEU A 232 -8.95 2.88 -12.40
CA LEU A 232 -7.55 3.00 -11.99
C LEU A 232 -6.65 3.45 -13.16
N ARG A 233 -6.91 2.91 -14.36
CA ARG A 233 -6.24 3.38 -15.58
C ARG A 233 -6.49 4.87 -15.79
N ASN A 234 -7.75 5.31 -15.77
CA ASN A 234 -8.10 6.69 -16.02
C ASN A 234 -7.49 7.61 -14.94
N THR A 235 -7.45 7.19 -13.67
CA THR A 235 -6.77 7.96 -12.62
C THR A 235 -5.27 8.08 -12.87
N CYS A 236 -4.59 7.00 -13.31
CA CYS A 236 -3.17 7.08 -13.66
C CYS A 236 -2.94 7.99 -14.89
N MET A 237 -3.80 7.95 -15.90
CA MET A 237 -3.69 8.84 -17.07
C MET A 237 -3.95 10.30 -16.69
N LEU A 238 -4.90 10.57 -15.78
CA LEU A 238 -5.14 11.93 -15.27
C LEU A 238 -3.94 12.44 -14.46
N LEU A 239 -3.34 11.60 -13.63
CA LEU A 239 -2.11 11.97 -12.90
C LEU A 239 -0.94 12.21 -13.86
N SER A 240 -0.81 11.41 -14.92
CA SER A 240 0.21 11.63 -15.96
C SER A 240 0.06 13.01 -16.62
N VAL A 241 -1.17 13.40 -16.99
CA VAL A 241 -1.45 14.72 -17.57
C VAL A 241 -1.22 15.84 -16.56
N TRP A 242 -1.62 15.64 -15.30
CA TRP A 242 -1.38 16.60 -14.22
C TRP A 242 0.11 16.87 -13.99
N GLU A 243 0.92 15.81 -13.96
CA GLU A 243 2.38 15.91 -13.84
C GLU A 243 3.01 16.69 -15.00
N LEU A 244 2.51 16.50 -16.23
CA LEU A 244 2.96 17.31 -17.36
C LEU A 244 2.60 18.78 -17.13
N ILE A 245 1.34 19.12 -16.85
CA ILE A 245 0.88 20.51 -16.75
C ILE A 245 1.55 21.29 -15.61
N MET A 246 1.82 20.64 -14.48
CA MET A 246 2.34 21.33 -13.30
C MET A 246 3.86 21.52 -13.30
N PHE A 247 4.60 20.69 -14.03
CA PHE A 247 6.06 20.68 -14.01
C PHE A 247 6.72 20.99 -15.36
N TYR A 248 5.94 21.06 -16.45
CA TYR A 248 6.40 21.33 -17.82
C TYR A 248 5.47 22.30 -18.55
#